data_AF-A0A9D8SL48-F1
#
_entry.id   AF-A0A9D8SL48-F1
#
_cell.length_a   1.000
_cell.length_b   1.000
_cell.length_c   1.000
_cell.angle_alpha   90.00
_cell.angle_beta   90.00
_cell.angle_gamma   90.00
#
_symmetry.space_group_name_H-M   'P 1'
#
loop_
_entity.id
_entity.type
_entity.pdbx_description
1 polymer ?
#
loop_
_entity_poly.entity_id
_entity_poly.type
_entity_poly.pdbx_seq_one_letter_code
_entity_poly.pdbx_strand_id
1 'polypeptide(L)'
;METMQEIRRIHFSTLDSTHSWTLQELEDGGLLAPGPFPVLVTAETQTGGRGQHSRSWFSPAGCLMLSLVFRPEEWEIPFSQRPLLGIACALAVLESCAKVLSPANADALTLHWPNDLYVQKNFASPRKLAGILLEGHSSGIMS
;
A
#
# COMPACT_ATOMS: atom_id res chain seq x y z
N MET A 1 -25.91 -6.62 3.23
CA MET A 1 -25.35 -5.37 2.66
C MET A 1 -24.41 -4.85 3.73
N GLU A 2 -23.15 -5.27 3.70
CA GLU A 2 -22.16 -4.92 4.71
C GLU A 2 -21.94 -3.41 4.69
N THR A 3 -22.11 -2.77 5.84
CA THR A 3 -21.75 -1.37 6.06
C THR A 3 -20.25 -1.27 5.88
N MET A 4 -19.80 -0.58 4.83
CA MET A 4 -18.39 -0.24 4.65
C MET A 4 -17.95 0.54 5.90
N GLN A 5 -17.07 -0.04 6.72
CA GLN A 5 -16.53 0.62 7.89
C GLN A 5 -15.82 1.91 7.44
N GLU A 6 -16.13 3.03 8.09
CA GLU A 6 -15.53 4.33 7.74
C GLU A 6 -14.01 4.26 8.00
N ILE A 7 -13.21 4.37 6.94
CA ILE A 7 -11.74 4.34 7.04
C ILE A 7 -11.26 5.73 7.46
N ARG A 8 -10.68 5.84 8.66
CA ARG A 8 -10.04 7.09 9.11
C ARG A 8 -8.91 7.45 8.15
N ARG A 9 -8.84 8.70 7.72
CA ARG A 9 -7.81 9.19 6.78
C ARG A 9 -6.90 10.23 7.42
N ILE A 10 -5.60 10.10 7.20
CA ILE A 10 -4.58 11.08 7.55
C ILE A 10 -3.84 11.44 6.25
N HIS A 11 -3.70 12.74 5.98
CA HIS A 11 -3.12 13.23 4.74
C HIS A 11 -2.02 14.25 5.02
N PHE A 12 -0.94 14.15 4.27
CA PHE A 12 0.21 15.05 4.33
C PHE A 12 0.48 15.66 2.94
N SER A 13 0.85 16.93 2.89
CA SER A 13 1.40 17.52 1.67
C SER A 13 2.77 16.94 1.35
N THR A 14 3.63 16.79 2.35
CA THR A 14 4.97 16.21 2.20
C THR A 14 5.32 15.39 3.43
N LEU A 15 5.92 14.24 3.20
CA LEU A 15 6.39 13.32 4.22
C LEU A 15 7.68 12.64 3.73
N ASP A 16 8.47 12.03 4.61
CA ASP A 16 9.57 11.17 4.18
C ASP A 16 9.00 9.91 3.50
N SER A 17 8.13 9.18 4.18
CA SER A 17 7.48 7.97 3.71
C SER A 17 6.21 7.73 4.52
N THR A 18 5.06 7.52 3.86
CA THR A 18 3.83 7.14 4.56
C THR A 18 4.05 5.90 5.43
N HIS A 19 4.86 4.96 4.93
CA HIS A 19 5.16 3.70 5.61
C HIS A 19 6.11 3.86 6.80
N SER A 20 7.12 4.74 6.69
CA SER A 20 8.02 4.98 7.84
C SER A 20 7.27 5.67 8.96
N TRP A 21 6.44 6.66 8.60
CA TRP A 21 5.63 7.39 9.55
C TRP A 21 4.62 6.49 10.27
N THR A 22 3.94 5.57 9.55
CA THR A 22 3.00 4.64 10.21
C THR A 22 3.69 3.77 11.24
N LEU A 23 4.85 3.20 10.92
CA LEU A 23 5.60 2.36 11.87
C LEU A 23 6.10 3.16 13.07
N GLN A 24 6.59 4.39 12.86
CA GLN A 24 7.05 5.27 13.94
C GLN A 24 5.90 5.64 14.89
N GLU A 25 4.74 6.00 14.36
CA GLU A 25 3.57 6.36 15.17
C GLU A 25 3.01 5.17 15.98
N LEU A 26 3.16 3.95 15.46
CA LEU A 26 2.79 2.73 16.18
C LEU A 26 3.77 2.42 17.32
N GLU A 27 5.06 2.65 17.11
CA GLU A 27 6.11 2.45 18.12
C GLU A 27 6.02 3.52 19.23
N ASP A 28 5.87 4.79 18.85
CA ASP A 28 5.87 5.93 19.77
C ASP A 28 4.59 6.09 20.59
N GLY A 29 3.54 5.31 20.28
CA GLY A 29 2.26 5.50 20.92
C GLY A 29 1.53 6.78 20.45
N GLY A 30 1.74 7.19 19.20
CA GLY A 30 1.25 8.45 18.62
C GLY A 30 -0.20 8.41 18.13
N LEU A 31 -0.48 9.07 17.01
CA LEU A 31 -1.83 9.22 16.41
C LEU A 31 -2.48 7.88 16.01
N LEU A 32 -1.69 6.82 15.91
CA LEU A 32 -2.13 5.45 15.61
C LEU A 32 -2.28 4.57 16.86
N ALA A 33 -1.86 5.03 18.04
CA ALA A 33 -1.86 4.23 19.26
C ALA A 33 -3.24 4.04 19.87
N PRO A 34 -3.48 2.83 20.38
CA PRO A 34 -4.41 1.88 19.80
C PRO A 34 -5.74 2.55 19.48
N GLY A 35 -5.79 3.18 18.30
CA GLY A 35 -7.01 3.75 17.73
C GLY A 35 -7.77 2.69 16.94
N PRO A 36 -9.02 2.98 16.55
CA PRO A 36 -9.75 2.07 15.66
C PRO A 36 -9.01 1.95 14.32
N PHE A 37 -8.80 0.72 13.88
CA PHE A 37 -8.34 0.39 12.53
C PHE A 37 -9.56 0.05 11.64
N PRO A 38 -9.44 0.18 10.31
CA PRO A 38 -8.27 0.59 9.53
C PRO A 38 -8.05 2.12 9.45
N VAL A 39 -6.79 2.52 9.23
CA VAL A 39 -6.39 3.93 8.97
C VAL A 39 -5.64 4.02 7.64
N LEU A 40 -6.06 4.94 6.77
CA LEU A 40 -5.37 5.25 5.52
C LEU A 40 -4.49 6.50 5.69
N VAL A 41 -3.18 6.36 5.47
CA VAL A 41 -2.22 7.46 5.45
C VAL A 41 -1.84 7.75 4.01
N THR A 42 -1.83 9.02 3.61
CA THR A 42 -1.49 9.44 2.24
C THR A 42 -0.55 10.64 2.23
N ALA A 43 0.24 10.78 1.17
CA ALA A 43 1.08 11.95 0.95
C ALA A 43 1.05 12.41 -0.52
N GLU A 44 1.11 13.71 -0.79
CA GLU A 44 1.30 14.22 -2.16
C GLU A 44 2.74 14.04 -2.65
N THR A 45 3.71 14.17 -1.73
CA THR A 45 5.15 13.99 -2.01
C THR A 45 5.83 13.17 -0.93
N GLN A 46 6.66 12.20 -1.34
CA GLN A 46 7.57 11.49 -0.46
C GLN A 46 9.02 11.81 -0.76
N THR A 47 9.79 12.21 0.26
CA THR A 47 11.22 12.55 0.11
C THR A 47 12.15 11.37 0.39
N GLY A 48 11.66 10.33 1.06
CA GLY A 48 12.41 9.15 1.52
C GLY A 48 11.63 7.85 1.35
N GLY A 49 10.94 7.70 0.22
CA GLY A 49 10.08 6.54 -0.03
C GLY A 49 10.81 5.19 0.11
N ARG A 50 10.10 4.20 0.66
CA ARG A 50 10.63 2.86 0.95
C ARG A 50 10.10 1.82 -0.03
N GLY A 51 10.97 0.89 -0.40
CA GLY A 51 10.64 -0.36 -1.08
C GLY A 51 11.18 -1.56 -0.29
N GLN A 52 10.89 -2.76 -0.79
CA GLN A 52 11.36 -4.00 -0.17
C GLN A 52 12.90 -4.09 -0.13
N HIS A 53 13.42 -4.86 0.83
CA HIS A 53 14.86 -5.11 1.00
C HIS A 53 15.68 -3.82 1.13
N SER A 54 15.13 -2.83 1.84
CA SER A 54 15.74 -1.52 2.09
C SER A 54 16.07 -0.72 0.83
N ARG A 55 15.42 -1.02 -0.30
CA ARG A 55 15.55 -0.22 -1.53
C ARG A 55 14.74 1.06 -1.38
N SER A 56 15.21 2.14 -1.99
CA SER A 56 14.42 3.38 -2.08
C SER A 56 13.33 3.25 -3.13
N TRP A 57 12.18 3.87 -2.86
CA TRP A 57 11.09 4.06 -3.81
C TRP A 57 11.03 5.54 -4.21
N PHE A 58 11.34 5.82 -5.47
CA PHE A 58 11.24 7.16 -6.02
C PHE A 58 9.83 7.40 -6.56
N SER A 59 9.16 8.45 -6.06
CA SER A 59 7.81 8.83 -6.44
C SER A 59 7.72 10.32 -6.76
N PRO A 60 7.82 10.70 -8.05
CA PRO A 60 7.63 12.09 -8.46
C PRO A 60 6.19 12.55 -8.22
N ALA A 61 5.96 13.86 -8.33
CA ALA A 61 4.63 14.45 -8.23
C ALA A 61 3.63 13.77 -9.19
N GLY A 62 2.43 13.49 -8.69
CA GLY A 62 1.37 12.76 -9.40
C GLY A 62 1.32 11.27 -9.11
N CYS A 63 2.28 10.71 -8.38
CA CYS A 63 2.19 9.35 -7.86
C CYS A 63 1.23 9.28 -6.65
N LEU A 64 0.46 8.19 -6.54
CA LEU A 64 -0.41 7.92 -5.39
C LEU A 64 0.36 7.24 -4.26
N MET A 65 0.80 7.99 -3.24
CA MET A 65 1.54 7.46 -2.10
C MET A 65 0.62 7.22 -0.92
N LEU A 66 0.52 5.96 -0.49
CA LEU A 66 -0.37 5.58 0.60
C LEU A 66 0.17 4.39 1.41
N SER A 67 -0.24 4.34 2.67
CA SER A 67 -0.09 3.20 3.57
C SER A 67 -1.44 2.93 4.25
N LEU A 68 -1.88 1.68 4.24
CA LEU A 68 -3.10 1.26 4.91
C LEU A 68 -2.72 0.48 6.17
N VAL A 69 -3.08 1.03 7.33
CA VAL A 69 -2.78 0.42 8.62
C VAL A 69 -4.00 -0.36 9.10
N PHE A 70 -3.83 -1.65 9.37
CA PHE A 70 -4.92 -2.53 9.78
C PHE A 70 -4.46 -3.65 10.71
N ARG A 71 -5.41 -4.26 11.44
CA ARG A 71 -5.17 -5.38 12.35
C ARG A 71 -5.79 -6.65 11.78
N PRO A 72 -5.02 -7.58 11.20
CA PRO A 72 -5.55 -8.80 10.58
C PRO A 72 -6.43 -9.66 11.50
N GLU A 73 -6.21 -9.58 12.82
CA GLU A 73 -6.98 -10.30 13.83
C GLU A 73 -8.44 -9.84 13.91
N GLU A 74 -8.73 -8.58 13.58
CA GLU A 74 -10.11 -8.07 13.51
C GLU A 74 -10.91 -8.70 12.37
N TRP A 75 -10.23 -9.30 11.40
CA TRP A 75 -10.81 -10.04 10.28
C TRP A 75 -10.58 -11.55 10.40
N GLU A 76 -10.22 -12.03 11.59
CA GLU A 76 -9.98 -13.44 11.90
C GLU A 76 -8.90 -14.10 11.03
N ILE A 77 -7.96 -13.32 10.50
CA ILE A 77 -6.91 -13.83 9.60
C ILE A 77 -5.80 -14.50 10.42
N PRO A 78 -5.58 -15.83 10.26
CA PRO A 78 -4.55 -16.55 11.02
C PRO A 78 -3.15 -16.06 10.70
N PHE A 79 -2.24 -16.15 11.68
CA PHE A 79 -0.83 -15.75 11.49
C PHE A 79 -0.17 -16.46 10.30
N SER A 80 -0.49 -17.74 10.07
CA SER A 80 0.02 -18.53 8.94
C SER A 80 -0.41 -18.02 7.57
N GLN A 81 -1.50 -17.24 7.48
CA GLN A 81 -2.03 -16.69 6.23
C GLN A 81 -1.61 -15.23 5.99
N ARG A 82 -1.09 -14.55 7.02
CA ARG A 82 -0.62 -13.16 6.94
C ARG A 82 0.36 -12.88 5.78
N PRO A 83 1.30 -13.78 5.42
CA PRO A 83 2.17 -13.56 4.25
C PRO A 83 1.42 -13.41 2.92
N LEU A 84 0.20 -13.96 2.81
CA LEU A 84 -0.62 -13.86 1.60
C LEU A 84 -1.25 -12.46 1.43
N LEU A 85 -1.28 -11.64 2.49
CA LEU A 85 -1.89 -10.30 2.42
C LEU A 85 -1.16 -9.39 1.45
N GLY A 86 0.17 -9.52 1.31
CA GLY A 86 0.92 -8.74 0.33
C GLY A 86 0.50 -9.05 -1.11
N ILE A 87 0.24 -10.34 -1.39
CA ILE A 87 -0.28 -10.80 -2.69
C ILE A 87 -1.71 -10.30 -2.89
N ALA A 88 -2.56 -10.40 -1.86
CA ALA A 88 -3.93 -9.91 -1.91
C ALA A 88 -3.98 -8.40 -2.19
N CYS A 89 -3.12 -7.60 -1.55
CA CYS A 89 -2.97 -6.17 -1.82
C CYS A 89 -2.53 -5.91 -3.26
N ALA A 90 -1.56 -6.67 -3.77
CA ALA A 90 -1.08 -6.50 -5.14
C ALA A 90 -2.18 -6.79 -6.18
N LEU A 91 -3.00 -7.83 -5.96
CA LEU A 91 -4.17 -8.13 -6.77
C LEU A 91 -5.24 -7.03 -6.66
N ALA A 92 -5.51 -6.54 -5.45
CA ALA A 92 -6.48 -5.46 -5.24
C ALA A 92 -6.06 -4.16 -5.95
N VAL A 93 -4.77 -3.81 -5.96
CA VAL A 93 -4.25 -2.66 -6.72
C VAL A 93 -4.40 -2.91 -8.22
N LEU A 94 -4.05 -4.10 -8.72
CA LEU A 94 -4.19 -4.46 -10.13
C LEU A 94 -5.64 -4.30 -10.61
N GLU A 95 -6.59 -4.87 -9.87
CA GLU A 95 -8.02 -4.77 -10.18
C GLU A 95 -8.53 -3.33 -10.08
N SER A 96 -8.06 -2.57 -9.10
CA SER A 96 -8.45 -1.16 -8.93
C SER A 96 -7.95 -0.31 -10.09
N CYS A 97 -6.70 -0.53 -10.54
CA CYS A 97 -6.16 0.14 -11.73
C CYS A 97 -6.93 -0.27 -12.99
N ALA A 98 -7.22 -1.55 -13.17
CA ALA A 98 -7.97 -2.04 -14.34
C ALA A 98 -9.37 -1.40 -14.45
N LYS A 99 -10.03 -1.11 -13.31
CA LYS A 99 -11.35 -0.47 -13.27
C LYS A 99 -11.36 1.00 -13.69
N VAL A 100 -10.25 1.72 -13.51
CA VAL A 100 -10.16 3.17 -13.80
C VAL A 100 -9.47 3.48 -15.13
N LEU A 101 -8.78 2.50 -15.72
CA LEU A 101 -8.12 2.64 -17.01
C LEU A 101 -9.06 2.29 -18.17
N SER A 102 -8.76 2.82 -19.36
CA SER A 102 -9.40 2.34 -20.59
C SER A 102 -9.13 0.84 -20.80
N PRO A 103 -10.03 0.08 -21.46
CA PRO A 103 -9.87 -1.36 -21.66
C PRO A 103 -8.49 -1.72 -22.24
N ALA A 104 -8.06 -1.02 -23.29
CA ALA A 104 -6.79 -1.26 -23.94
C ALA A 104 -5.55 -0.92 -23.07
N ASN A 105 -5.70 -0.19 -21.97
CA ASN A 105 -4.63 0.04 -21.00
C ASN A 105 -4.70 -0.94 -19.83
N ALA A 106 -5.91 -1.37 -19.44
CA ALA A 106 -6.11 -2.42 -18.46
C ALA A 106 -5.52 -3.76 -18.94
N ASP A 107 -5.73 -4.12 -20.22
CA ASP A 107 -5.16 -5.32 -20.84
C ASP A 107 -3.62 -5.33 -20.87
N ALA A 108 -3.00 -4.15 -20.72
CA ALA A 108 -1.55 -4.00 -20.72
C ALA A 108 -0.93 -4.07 -19.32
N LEU A 109 -1.75 -4.14 -18.26
CA LEU A 109 -1.29 -4.30 -16.89
C LEU A 109 -0.90 -5.75 -16.63
N THR A 110 0.24 -5.93 -16.00
CA THR A 110 0.70 -7.25 -15.53
C THR A 110 1.13 -7.18 -14.08
N LEU A 111 0.87 -8.26 -13.34
CA LEU A 111 1.43 -8.46 -12.01
C LEU A 111 2.74 -9.25 -12.15
N HIS A 112 3.85 -8.61 -11.82
CA HIS A 112 5.12 -9.28 -11.62
C HIS A 112 5.19 -9.74 -10.17
N TRP A 113 5.14 -11.06 -10.00
CA TRP A 113 5.08 -11.68 -8.68
C TRP A 113 6.31 -11.29 -7.83
N PRO A 114 6.15 -11.03 -6.52
CA PRO A 114 4.89 -11.10 -5.76
C PRO A 114 4.13 -9.78 -5.64
N ASN A 115 4.75 -8.63 -5.92
CA ASN A 115 4.31 -7.35 -5.37
C ASN A 115 4.43 -6.15 -6.32
N ASP A 116 4.75 -6.37 -7.60
CA ASP A 116 4.99 -5.29 -8.53
C ASP A 116 3.98 -5.28 -9.68
N LEU A 117 3.42 -4.12 -9.99
CA LEU A 117 2.61 -3.93 -11.18
C LEU A 117 3.46 -3.34 -12.29
N TYR A 118 3.29 -3.84 -13.51
CA TYR A 118 3.97 -3.37 -14.70
C TYR A 118 2.97 -3.02 -15.81
N VAL A 119 3.42 -2.16 -16.73
CA VAL A 119 2.73 -1.84 -17.99
C VAL A 119 3.67 -2.12 -19.15
N GLN A 120 3.19 -2.83 -20.18
CA GLN A 120 3.97 -3.13 -21.38
C GLN A 120 3.67 -2.18 -22.56
N LYS A 121 2.45 -1.64 -22.63
CA LYS A 121 1.98 -0.92 -23.82
C LYS A 121 2.79 0.35 -24.08
N ASN A 122 3.17 0.54 -25.34
CA ASN A 122 3.96 1.67 -25.83
C ASN A 122 5.40 1.75 -25.32
N PHE A 123 5.91 0.71 -24.65
CA PHE A 123 7.29 0.65 -24.19
C PHE A 123 8.04 -0.51 -24.85
N ALA A 124 9.34 -0.30 -25.12
CA ALA A 124 10.22 -1.35 -25.64
C ALA A 124 10.41 -2.52 -24.64
N SER A 125 10.19 -2.26 -23.35
CA SER A 125 10.28 -3.23 -22.26
C SER A 125 9.24 -2.91 -21.18
N PRO A 126 8.83 -3.90 -20.35
CA PRO A 126 7.88 -3.65 -19.26
C PRO A 126 8.39 -2.52 -18.35
N ARG A 127 7.50 -1.62 -17.95
CA ARG A 127 7.81 -0.52 -17.03
C ARG A 127 7.04 -0.70 -15.74
N LYS A 128 7.74 -0.61 -14.61
CA LYS A 128 7.13 -0.71 -13.29
C LYS A 128 6.20 0.48 -13.06
N LEU A 129 4.95 0.18 -12.72
CA LEU A 129 3.89 1.15 -12.45
C LEU A 129 3.70 1.36 -10.94
N ALA A 130 3.68 0.28 -10.17
CA ALA A 130 3.48 0.33 -8.73
C ALA A 130 4.28 -0.79 -8.04
N GLY A 131 4.54 -0.61 -6.75
CA GLY A 131 5.11 -1.61 -5.87
C GLY A 131 4.32 -1.64 -4.57
N ILE A 132 4.09 -2.85 -4.04
CA ILE A 132 3.43 -3.07 -2.77
C ILE A 132 4.48 -3.46 -1.74
N LEU A 133 4.43 -2.82 -0.58
CA LEU A 133 5.22 -3.14 0.60
C LEU A 133 4.23 -3.52 1.71
N LEU A 134 4.45 -4.66 2.33
CA LEU A 134 3.71 -5.09 3.51
C LEU A 134 4.73 -5.33 4.62
N GLU A 135 4.59 -4.66 5.75
CA GLU A 135 5.40 -4.89 6.94
C GLU A 135 4.51 -5.02 8.17
N GLY A 136 4.89 -5.94 9.06
CA GLY A 136 4.21 -6.15 10.34
C GLY A 136 4.92 -5.42 11.48
N HIS A 137 4.13 -4.86 12.38
CA HIS A 137 4.59 -4.33 13.67
C HIS A 137 4.49 -5.41 14.77
N SER A 138 5.27 -5.28 15.84
CA SER A 138 5.33 -6.22 16.96
C SER A 138 3.97 -6.45 17.65
N SER A 139 3.08 -5.46 17.61
CA SER A 139 1.71 -5.51 18.15
C SER A 139 0.70 -6.20 17.24
N GLY A 140 1.12 -6.85 16.16
CA GLY A 140 0.26 -7.57 15.22
C GLY A 140 -0.45 -6.69 14.18
N ILE A 141 -0.23 -5.38 14.22
CA ILE A 141 -0.70 -4.42 13.21
C ILE A 141 0.16 -4.52 11.94
N MET A 142 -0.42 -4.26 10.78
CA MET A 142 0.27 -4.22 9.49
C MET A 142 0.12 -2.87 8.83
N SER A 143 1.14 -2.50 8.05
CA SER A 143 1.15 -1.34 7.16
C SER A 143 1.67 -1.71 5.78
#